data_AF-A0A7C0WY44-F1
#
_entry.id   AF-A0A7C0WY44-F1
#
_cell.length_a   1.000
_cell.length_b   1.000
_cell.length_c   1.000
_cell.angle_alpha   90.00
_cell.angle_beta   90.00
_cell.angle_gamma   90.00
#
_symmetry.space_group_name_H-M   'P 1'
#
loop_
_entity.id
_entity.type
_entity.pdbx_description
1 polymer ?
#
loop_
_entity_poly.entity_id
_entity_poly.type
_entity_poly.pdbx_seq_one_letter_code
_entity_poly.pdbx_strand_id
1 'polypeptide(L)'
;MKIIEIHNILSKEEVLQRYEGYLFDPDYIVDEEHVIFAYIHMKKAFEKKRNIAKDPRIEFLLRLSGETQISKAMEIGVKDNMKRLGILIPEEEGISEIKGKMEKIKSFFGTTDKKEIFEKIAVMEIL
;
A
#
# COMPACT_ATOMS: atom_id res chain seq x y z
N MET A 1 2.99 -1.64 -8.63
CA MET A 1 4.04 -0.98 -7.82
C MET A 1 5.34 -0.87 -8.63
N LYS A 2 6.25 0.08 -8.33
CA LYS A 2 7.59 0.11 -8.94
C LYS A 2 8.68 0.26 -7.89
N ILE A 3 9.76 -0.50 -8.02
CA ILE A 3 11.00 -0.31 -7.26
C ILE A 3 12.04 0.28 -8.20
N ILE A 4 12.77 1.29 -7.73
CA ILE A 4 13.86 1.92 -8.48
C ILE A 4 15.15 1.89 -7.66
N GLU A 5 16.28 1.80 -8.37
CA GLU A 5 17.61 1.96 -7.80
C GLU A 5 18.00 3.45 -7.82
N ILE A 6 18.63 3.91 -6.74
CA ILE A 6 19.13 5.27 -6.57
C ILE A 6 20.66 5.20 -6.56
N HIS A 7 21.28 5.71 -7.62
CA HIS A 7 22.73 5.65 -7.80
C HIS A 7 23.49 6.86 -7.21
N ASN A 8 22.77 7.93 -6.84
CA ASN A 8 23.35 9.13 -6.25
C ASN A 8 22.99 9.21 -4.76
N ILE A 9 23.88 9.80 -3.98
CA ILE A 9 23.60 10.18 -2.59
C ILE A 9 22.56 11.32 -2.65
N LEU A 10 21.34 11.04 -2.20
CA LEU A 10 20.24 12.00 -2.14
C LEU A 10 19.75 12.12 -0.70
N SER A 11 19.46 13.35 -0.26
CA SER A 11 18.73 13.56 0.98
C SER A 11 17.28 13.10 0.85
N LYS A 12 16.64 12.85 1.98
CA LYS A 12 15.21 12.56 2.06
C LYS A 12 14.39 13.64 1.37
N GLU A 13 14.69 14.91 1.60
CA GLU A 13 13.96 16.03 0.99
C GLU A 13 14.09 16.03 -0.53
N GLU A 14 15.28 15.75 -1.07
CA GLU A 14 15.51 15.64 -2.51
C GLU A 14 14.71 14.49 -3.13
N VAL A 15 14.64 13.34 -2.45
CA VAL A 15 13.83 12.20 -2.89
C VAL A 15 12.34 12.58 -2.90
N LEU A 16 11.84 13.21 -1.82
CA LEU A 16 10.44 13.62 -1.71
C LEU A 16 10.04 14.71 -2.72
N GLN A 17 10.99 15.54 -3.18
CA GLN A 17 10.77 16.54 -4.23
C GLN A 17 10.83 15.94 -5.63
N ARG A 18 11.65 14.90 -5.83
CA ARG A 18 11.91 14.29 -7.14
C ARG A 18 10.87 13.25 -7.54
N TYR A 19 10.32 12.53 -6.56
CA TYR A 19 9.41 11.42 -6.80
C TYR A 19 8.03 11.71 -6.22
N GLU A 20 7.00 11.40 -7.00
CA GLU A 20 5.61 11.51 -6.57
C GLU A 20 5.01 10.14 -6.25
N GLY A 21 3.95 10.13 -5.45
CA GLY A 21 3.22 8.94 -5.04
C GLY A 21 3.42 8.57 -3.57
N TYR A 22 3.15 7.31 -3.25
CA TYR A 22 3.37 6.73 -1.93
C TYR A 22 4.73 6.06 -1.92
N LEU A 23 5.65 6.70 -1.20
CA LEU A 23 7.07 6.36 -1.19
C LEU A 23 7.42 5.58 0.07
N PHE A 24 8.16 4.48 -0.07
CA PHE A 24 8.54 3.60 1.03
C PHE A 24 9.88 2.92 0.76
N ASP A 25 10.47 2.40 1.84
CA ASP A 25 11.65 1.55 1.79
C ASP A 25 11.23 0.13 1.37
N PRO A 26 11.62 -0.35 0.17
CA PRO A 26 11.18 -1.64 -0.34
C PRO A 26 11.76 -2.83 0.45
N ASP A 27 12.78 -2.60 1.29
CA ASP A 27 13.42 -3.62 2.10
C ASP A 27 12.51 -4.12 3.24
N TYR A 28 11.44 -3.38 3.54
CA TYR A 28 10.44 -3.71 4.56
C TYR A 28 9.17 -4.34 3.98
N ILE A 29 9.17 -4.64 2.68
CA ILE A 29 8.01 -5.17 1.97
C ILE A 29 8.13 -6.67 1.78
N VAL A 30 7.06 -7.39 2.12
CA VAL A 30 7.00 -8.84 1.91
C VAL A 30 6.69 -9.16 0.44
N ASP A 31 5.64 -8.53 -0.10
CA ASP A 31 5.17 -8.71 -1.48
C ASP A 31 4.35 -7.50 -1.97
N GLU A 32 3.87 -7.54 -3.21
CA GLU A 32 3.05 -6.46 -3.77
C GLU A 32 1.68 -6.33 -3.08
N GLU A 33 1.11 -7.44 -2.59
CA GLU A 33 -0.20 -7.46 -1.94
C GLU A 33 -0.17 -6.70 -0.61
N HIS A 34 0.92 -6.80 0.14
CA HIS A 34 1.20 -6.03 1.37
C HIS A 34 1.05 -4.52 1.13
N VAL A 35 1.61 -4.01 0.04
CA VAL A 35 1.53 -2.58 -0.35
C VAL A 35 0.12 -2.20 -0.79
N ILE A 36 -0.54 -3.05 -1.58
CA ILE A 36 -1.93 -2.82 -2.04
C ILE A 36 -2.90 -2.78 -0.85
N PHE A 37 -2.78 -3.71 0.09
CA PHE A 37 -3.63 -3.74 1.28
C PHE A 37 -3.44 -2.53 2.18
N ALA A 38 -2.19 -2.06 2.35
CA ALA A 38 -1.91 -0.83 3.08
C ALA A 38 -2.60 0.38 2.45
N TYR A 39 -2.55 0.50 1.12
CA TYR A 39 -3.24 1.56 0.38
C TYR A 39 -4.76 1.50 0.55
N ILE A 40 -5.37 0.32 0.40
CA ILE A 40 -6.82 0.12 0.61
C ILE A 40 -7.23 0.49 2.05
N HIS A 41 -6.43 0.09 3.04
CA HIS A 41 -6.71 0.38 4.45
C HIS A 41 -6.59 1.87 4.75
N MET A 42 -5.61 2.55 4.16
CA MET A 42 -5.47 4.00 4.26
C MET A 42 -6.70 4.71 3.67
N LYS A 43 -7.14 4.35 2.46
CA LYS A 43 -8.35 4.92 1.83
C LYS A 43 -9.58 4.76 2.71
N LYS A 44 -9.80 3.54 3.23
CA LYS A 44 -10.91 3.25 4.16
C LYS A 44 -10.81 4.03 5.47
N ALA A 45 -9.61 4.32 5.96
CA ALA A 45 -9.41 5.12 7.15
C ALA A 45 -9.84 6.58 6.92
N PHE A 46 -9.46 7.17 5.79
CA PHE A 46 -9.89 8.53 5.41
C PHE A 46 -11.40 8.62 5.15
N GLU A 47 -11.96 7.71 4.35
CA GLU A 47 -13.40 7.67 4.05
C GLU A 47 -14.25 7.66 5.32
N LYS A 48 -13.79 6.93 6.33
CA LYS A 48 -14.51 6.75 7.59
C LYS A 48 -14.07 7.73 8.68
N LYS A 49 -13.18 8.67 8.38
CA LYS A 49 -12.59 9.65 9.32
C LYS A 49 -11.97 9.00 10.56
N ARG A 50 -11.28 7.88 10.35
CA ARG A 50 -10.58 7.06 11.37
C ARG A 50 -9.06 7.04 11.16
N ASN A 51 -8.58 7.84 10.22
CA ASN A 51 -7.16 8.01 9.96
C ASN A 51 -6.47 8.56 11.22
N ILE A 52 -5.28 8.04 11.50
CA ILE A 52 -4.43 8.50 12.61
C ILE A 52 -3.65 9.74 12.14
N ALA A 53 -3.10 9.70 10.93
CA ALA A 53 -2.38 10.80 10.33
C ALA A 53 -3.29 11.66 9.44
N LYS A 54 -3.04 12.98 9.44
CA LYS A 54 -3.75 13.92 8.54
C LYS A 54 -3.30 13.79 7.08
N ASP A 55 -2.03 13.43 6.86
CA ASP A 55 -1.45 13.23 5.54
C ASP A 55 -1.68 11.78 5.07
N PRO A 56 -2.32 11.55 3.90
CA PRO A 56 -2.49 10.23 3.32
C PRO A 56 -1.21 9.42 3.13
N ARG A 57 -0.08 10.08 2.85
CA ARG A 57 1.22 9.41 2.68
C ARG A 57 1.72 8.84 4.01
N ILE A 58 1.52 9.57 5.10
CA ILE A 58 1.89 9.11 6.45
C ILE A 58 0.93 8.02 6.92
N GLU A 59 -0.38 8.17 6.68
CA GLU A 59 -1.36 7.14 7.01
C GLU A 59 -1.07 5.84 6.24
N PHE A 60 -0.66 5.94 4.98
CA PHE A 60 -0.22 4.79 4.21
C PHE A 60 0.96 4.06 4.88
N LEU A 61 1.99 4.78 5.34
CA LEU A 61 3.12 4.17 6.07
C LEU A 61 2.68 3.52 7.39
N LEU A 62 1.72 4.10 8.11
CA LEU A 62 1.12 3.47 9.30
C LEU A 62 0.45 2.13 8.95
N ARG A 63 -0.32 2.09 7.85
CA ARG A 63 -0.98 0.84 7.42
C ARG A 63 0.02 -0.19 6.89
N LEU A 64 1.08 0.26 6.23
CA LEU A 64 2.12 -0.58 5.66
C LEU A 64 3.00 -1.21 6.76
N SER A 65 3.38 -0.42 7.76
CA SER A 65 4.15 -0.91 8.93
C SER A 65 3.32 -1.70 9.92
N GLY A 66 1.99 -1.56 9.91
CA GLY A 66 1.11 -2.09 10.94
C GLY A 66 1.19 -1.33 12.27
N GLU A 67 1.83 -0.16 12.29
CA GLU A 67 2.02 0.65 13.49
C GLU A 67 0.87 1.65 13.70
N THR A 68 0.65 2.03 14.95
CA THR A 68 -0.24 3.14 15.32
C THR A 68 0.51 4.42 15.70
N GLN A 69 1.82 4.33 15.89
CA GLN A 69 2.70 5.45 16.21
C GLN A 69 3.39 5.96 14.95
N ILE A 70 3.23 7.25 14.64
CA ILE A 70 3.79 7.87 13.43
C ILE A 70 5.31 7.74 13.40
N SER A 71 6.00 7.98 14.51
CA SER A 71 7.47 7.90 14.58
C SER A 71 8.02 6.55 14.11
N LYS A 72 7.39 5.44 14.53
CA LYS A 72 7.76 4.08 14.11
C LYS A 72 7.43 3.81 12.65
N ALA A 73 6.26 4.23 12.18
CA ALA A 73 5.88 4.08 10.77
C ALA A 73 6.83 4.83 9.82
N MET A 74 7.44 5.92 10.26
CA MET A 74 8.43 6.65 9.46
C MET A 74 9.74 5.86 9.26
N GLU A 75 10.02 4.82 10.05
CA GLU A 75 11.19 3.95 9.86
C GLU A 75 11.14 3.13 8.56
N ILE A 76 9.94 2.96 7.98
CA ILE A 76 9.76 2.30 6.67
C ILE A 76 9.52 3.30 5.53
N GLY A 77 9.61 4.60 5.82
CA GLY A 77 9.51 5.67 4.85
C GLY A 77 10.83 5.98 4.16
N VAL A 78 10.86 7.10 3.43
CA VAL A 78 12.08 7.62 2.78
C VAL A 78 13.12 8.05 3.82
N LYS A 79 14.37 7.62 3.61
CA LYS A 79 15.55 7.92 4.44
C LYS A 79 16.61 8.61 3.58
N ASP A 80 17.52 9.33 4.24
CA ASP A 80 18.70 9.86 3.58
C ASP A 80 19.55 8.72 2.99
N ASN A 81 20.09 8.95 1.80
CA ASN A 81 21.06 8.07 1.14
C ASN A 81 20.53 6.64 0.90
N MET A 82 19.22 6.48 0.75
CA MET A 82 18.63 5.19 0.46
C MET A 82 19.03 4.71 -0.95
N LYS A 83 19.31 3.41 -1.08
CA LYS A 83 19.76 2.81 -2.37
C LYS A 83 18.61 2.38 -3.25
N ARG A 84 17.46 2.03 -2.65
CA ARG A 84 16.28 1.57 -3.35
C ARG A 84 15.08 2.34 -2.87
N LEU A 85 14.14 2.62 -3.77
CA LEU A 85 12.91 3.32 -3.44
C LEU A 85 11.73 2.57 -4.02
N GLY A 86 10.79 2.22 -3.15
CA GLY A 86 9.48 1.72 -3.51
C GLY A 86 8.53 2.88 -3.78
N ILE A 87 7.81 2.79 -4.89
CA ILE A 87 6.87 3.81 -5.36
C ILE A 87 5.56 3.12 -5.71
N LEU A 88 4.49 3.52 -5.03
CA LEU A 88 3.12 3.24 -5.45
C LEU A 88 2.51 4.53 -6.00
N ILE A 89 2.26 4.55 -7.31
CA ILE A 89 1.40 5.53 -7.96
C ILE A 89 0.09 4.81 -8.23
N PRO A 90 -0.97 5.04 -7.44
CA PRO A 90 -2.27 4.52 -7.78
C PRO A 90 -2.74 5.24 -9.04
N GLU A 91 -2.99 4.48 -10.10
CA GLU A 91 -3.82 4.99 -11.19
C GLU A 91 -5.19 5.31 -10.60
N GLU A 92 -5.78 6.45 -10.96
CA GLU A 92 -7.21 6.63 -10.73
C GLU A 92 -7.92 5.61 -11.62
N GLU A 93 -8.13 4.40 -11.10
CA GLU A 93 -8.84 3.37 -11.82
C GLU A 93 -10.22 3.91 -12.18
N GLY A 94 -10.45 4.08 -13.48
CA GLY A 94 -11.79 4.28 -14.00
C GLY A 94 -12.67 3.11 -13.58
N ILE A 95 -13.96 3.39 -13.35
CA ILE A 95 -14.98 2.43 -12.89
C ILE A 95 -14.95 1.08 -13.67
N SER A 96 -14.48 1.07 -14.92
CA SER A 96 -14.32 -0.12 -15.76
C SER A 96 -13.31 -1.14 -15.23
N GLU A 97 -12.21 -0.70 -14.64
CA GLU A 97 -11.11 -1.57 -14.21
C GLU A 97 -11.40 -2.20 -12.84
N ILE A 98 -12.02 -1.42 -11.95
CA ILE A 98 -12.62 -1.90 -10.69
C ILE A 98 -13.68 -2.97 -10.99
N LYS A 99 -14.53 -2.75 -12.01
CA LYS A 99 -15.50 -3.77 -12.46
C LYS A 99 -14.80 -5.04 -12.93
N GLY A 100 -13.73 -4.93 -13.73
CA GLY A 100 -12.98 -6.09 -14.22
C GLY A 100 -12.35 -6.91 -13.09
N LYS A 101 -11.76 -6.25 -12.09
CA LYS A 101 -11.23 -6.92 -10.88
C LYS A 101 -12.36 -7.57 -10.07
N MET A 102 -13.49 -6.89 -9.92
CA MET A 102 -14.62 -7.41 -9.16
C MET A 102 -15.32 -8.59 -9.85
N GLU A 103 -15.37 -8.61 -11.19
CA GLU A 103 -15.83 -9.76 -11.97
C GLU A 103 -14.89 -10.96 -11.83
N LYS A 104 -13.57 -10.73 -11.83
CA LYS A 104 -12.59 -11.81 -11.56
C LYS A 104 -12.74 -12.39 -10.17
N ILE A 105 -12.88 -11.54 -9.15
CA ILE A 105 -13.12 -11.97 -7.75
C ILE A 105 -14.41 -12.77 -7.67
N LYS A 106 -15.50 -12.27 -8.27
CA LYS A 106 -16.80 -12.96 -8.30
C LYS A 106 -16.74 -14.28 -9.06
N SER A 107 -16.00 -14.37 -10.15
CA SER A 107 -15.81 -15.60 -10.92
C SER A 107 -15.05 -16.65 -10.11
N PHE A 108 -13.98 -16.23 -9.42
CA PHE A 108 -13.11 -17.13 -8.67
C PHE A 108 -13.75 -17.61 -7.35
N PHE A 109 -14.33 -16.70 -6.57
CA PHE A 109 -14.90 -17.02 -5.25
C PHE A 109 -16.42 -17.25 -5.28
N GLY A 110 -17.09 -16.95 -6.40
CA GLY A 110 -18.56 -16.94 -6.50
C GLY A 110 -19.22 -15.72 -5.87
N THR A 111 -18.44 -14.86 -5.21
CA THR A 111 -18.94 -13.78 -4.36
C THR A 111 -17.96 -12.60 -4.36
N THR A 112 -18.47 -11.42 -4.01
CA THR A 112 -17.67 -10.23 -3.69
C THR A 112 -17.81 -9.85 -2.22
N ASP A 113 -18.61 -10.60 -1.45
CA ASP A 113 -18.77 -10.38 -0.03
C ASP A 113 -17.47 -10.73 0.70
N LYS A 114 -16.95 -9.77 1.44
CA LYS A 114 -15.65 -9.91 2.09
C LYS A 114 -15.65 -11.11 3.05
N LYS A 115 -16.70 -11.29 3.86
CA LYS A 115 -16.73 -12.34 4.89
C LYS A 115 -16.71 -13.72 4.23
N GLU A 116 -17.52 -13.88 3.20
CA GLU A 116 -17.62 -15.14 2.45
C GLU A 116 -16.32 -15.44 1.66
N ILE A 117 -15.64 -14.42 1.11
CA ILE A 117 -14.31 -14.61 0.50
C ILE A 117 -13.30 -15.11 1.53
N PHE A 118 -13.24 -14.51 2.72
CA PHE A 118 -12.32 -14.95 3.79
C PHE A 118 -12.61 -16.38 4.25
N GLU A 119 -13.87 -16.76 4.37
CA GLU A 119 -14.27 -18.14 4.69
C GLU A 119 -13.82 -19.13 3.60
N LYS A 120 -13.95 -18.77 2.33
CA LYS A 120 -13.51 -19.61 1.20
C LYS A 120 -11.99 -19.74 1.13
N ILE A 121 -11.25 -18.66 1.37
CA ILE A 121 -9.78 -18.70 1.42
C ILE A 121 -9.30 -19.62 2.54
N ALA A 122 -9.89 -19.51 3.74
CA ALA A 122 -9.53 -20.35 4.88
C ALA A 122 -9.77 -21.85 4.63
N VAL A 123 -10.75 -22.21 3.81
CA VAL A 123 -11.01 -23.60 3.40
C VAL A 123 -10.01 -24.10 2.36
N MET A 124 -9.50 -23.21 1.49
CA MET A 124 -8.50 -23.56 0.46
C MET A 124 -7.09 -23.84 1.03
N GLU A 125 -6.73 -23.24 2.17
CA GLU A 125 -5.44 -23.46 2.84
C GLU A 125 -5.34 -24.81 3.60
N ILE A 126 -6.42 -25.61 3.61
CA ILE A 126 -6.51 -26.89 4.33
C ILE A 126 -6.39 -28.10 3.37
N LEU A 127 -6.13 -27.88 2.08
CA LEU A 127 -5.87 -28.92 1.06
C LEU A 127 -4.42 -28.89 0.59
#